data_AF-A0A063BBF2-F1
#
_entry.id   AF-A0A063BBF2-F1
#
_cell.length_a   1.000
_cell.length_b   1.000
_cell.length_c   1.000
_cell.angle_alpha   90.00
_cell.angle_beta   90.00
_cell.angle_gamma   90.00
#
_symmetry.space_group_name_H-M   'P 1'
#
loop_
_entity.id
_entity.type
_entity.pdbx_description
1 polymer ?
#
loop_
_entity_poly.entity_id
_entity_poly.type
_entity_poly.pdbx_seq_one_letter_code
_entity_poly.pdbx_strand_id
1 'polypeptide(L)'
;MTGPHRENTLGCIVALPEATPVHEAERLQADLARAGIAPYAWVVNQSLLASGTPYPMLCQRGTYEVPFIRRVADTLSQRTALIA
;
A
#
# COMPACT_ATOMS: atom_id res chain seq x y z
N MET A 1 -12.56 33.95 12.78
CA MET A 1 -11.26 33.24 12.65
C MET A 1 -11.54 31.83 12.20
N THR A 2 -11.56 31.65 10.88
CA THR A 2 -11.93 30.43 10.16
C THR A 2 -10.75 29.45 10.17
N GLY A 3 -10.89 28.33 10.89
CA GLY A 3 -9.98 27.19 10.74
C GLY A 3 -10.16 26.58 9.34
N PRO A 4 -9.10 26.06 8.70
CA PRO A 4 -9.20 25.67 7.30
C PRO A 4 -10.15 24.48 7.19
N HIS A 5 -11.07 24.58 6.24
CA HIS A 5 -12.03 23.55 5.88
C HIS A 5 -11.30 22.22 5.62
N ARG A 6 -11.43 21.23 6.52
CA ARG A 6 -11.13 19.83 6.18
C ARG A 6 -12.32 19.33 5.37
N GLU A 7 -12.22 19.40 4.05
CA GLU A 7 -13.09 18.65 3.17
C GLU A 7 -12.93 17.15 3.52
N ASN A 8 -14.04 16.45 3.79
CA ASN A 8 -14.10 15.11 4.39
C ASN A 8 -13.61 13.97 3.46
N THR A 9 -12.54 14.16 2.71
CA THR A 9 -12.05 13.19 1.73
C THR A 9 -10.77 12.53 2.22
N LEU A 10 -10.84 11.22 2.49
CA LEU A 10 -9.68 10.39 2.81
C LEU A 10 -9.33 9.54 1.58
N GLY A 11 -8.12 9.71 1.06
CA GLY A 11 -7.61 8.92 -0.07
C GLY A 11 -6.72 7.76 0.40
N CYS A 12 -6.78 6.63 -0.29
CA CYS A 12 -5.89 5.48 -0.06
C CYS A 12 -5.16 5.14 -1.36
N ILE A 13 -3.91 4.69 -1.23
CA ILE A 13 -3.17 4.08 -2.35
C ILE A 13 -3.33 2.57 -2.24
N VAL A 14 -3.63 1.91 -3.36
CA VAL A 14 -3.83 0.46 -3.43
C VAL A 14 -2.89 -0.11 -4.49
N ALA A 15 -2.13 -1.15 -4.13
CA ALA A 15 -1.21 -1.83 -5.05
C ALA A 15 -1.11 -3.33 -4.73
N LEU A 16 -0.70 -4.11 -5.73
CA LEU A 16 -0.32 -5.51 -5.53
C LEU A 16 1.06 -5.60 -4.87
N PRO A 17 1.37 -6.66 -4.11
CA PRO A 17 2.67 -6.88 -3.50
C PRO A 17 3.72 -7.36 -4.51
N GLU A 18 3.94 -6.58 -5.56
CA GLU A 18 4.85 -6.87 -6.67
C GLU A 18 5.73 -5.65 -6.96
N ALA A 19 6.87 -5.88 -7.60
CA ALA A 19 7.86 -4.83 -7.85
C ALA A 19 7.28 -3.63 -8.62
N THR A 20 6.70 -3.87 -9.80
CA THR A 20 6.21 -2.79 -10.66
C THR A 20 5.04 -2.02 -10.01
N PRO A 21 3.98 -2.69 -9.51
CA PRO A 21 2.86 -1.99 -8.86
C PRO A 21 3.28 -1.16 -7.64
N VAL A 22 4.19 -1.68 -6.79
CA VAL A 22 4.66 -0.90 -5.62
C VAL A 22 5.49 0.31 -6.05
N HIS A 23 6.39 0.17 -7.02
CA HIS A 23 7.19 1.31 -7.50
C HIS A 23 6.33 2.36 -8.22
N GLU A 24 5.32 1.96 -8.99
CA GLU A 24 4.37 2.87 -9.62
C GLU A 24 3.53 3.61 -8.60
N ALA A 25 3.05 2.92 -7.57
CA ALA A 25 2.30 3.50 -6.46
C ALA A 25 3.15 4.45 -5.60
N GLU A 26 4.43 4.13 -5.38
CA GLU A 26 5.39 5.02 -4.72
C GLU A 26 5.60 6.31 -5.53
N ARG A 27 5.74 6.19 -6.85
CA ARG A 27 5.82 7.35 -7.74
C ARG A 27 4.54 8.19 -7.71
N LEU A 28 3.37 7.55 -7.73
CA LEU A 28 2.09 8.23 -7.56
C LEU A 28 2.01 8.99 -6.22
N GLN A 29 2.46 8.39 -5.11
CA GLN A 29 2.52 9.08 -3.82
C GLN A 29 3.41 10.33 -3.88
N ALA A 30 4.58 10.24 -4.53
CA ALA A 30 5.46 11.39 -4.71
C ALA A 30 4.79 12.50 -5.54
N ASP A 31 4.06 12.12 -6.59
CA ASP A 31 3.30 13.05 -7.42
C ASP A 31 2.16 13.72 -6.65
N LEU A 32 1.42 12.98 -5.83
CA LEU A 32 0.39 13.50 -4.92
C LEU A 32 0.98 14.46 -3.89
N ALA A 33 2.13 14.12 -3.30
CA ALA A 33 2.82 14.97 -2.35
C ALA A 33 3.22 16.32 -2.99
N ARG A 34 3.68 16.32 -4.25
CA ARG A 34 3.95 17.56 -5.00
C ARG A 34 2.68 18.39 -5.25
N ALA A 35 1.52 17.76 -5.33
CA ALA A 35 0.22 18.42 -5.43
C ALA A 35 -0.37 18.84 -4.06
N GLY A 36 0.35 18.62 -2.95
CA GLY A 36 -0.14 18.93 -1.60
C GLY A 36 -1.14 17.91 -1.04
N ILE A 37 -1.26 16.73 -1.65
CA ILE A 37 -2.18 15.66 -1.25
C ILE A 37 -1.40 14.58 -0.50
N ALA A 38 -1.78 14.33 0.75
CA ALA A 38 -1.23 13.23 1.55
C ALA A 38 -2.23 12.07 1.61
N PRO A 39 -1.88 10.86 1.12
CA PRO A 39 -2.70 9.68 1.32
C PRO A 39 -2.90 9.38 2.80
N TYR A 40 -4.11 8.97 3.18
CA TYR A 40 -4.43 8.59 4.55
C TYR A 40 -3.83 7.22 4.92
N ALA A 41 -3.84 6.27 3.97
CA ALA A 41 -3.40 4.89 4.16
C ALA A 41 -2.92 4.23 2.86
N TRP A 42 -2.23 3.10 3.01
CA TRP A 42 -1.92 2.15 1.97
C TRP A 42 -2.68 0.84 2.14
N VAL A 43 -3.04 0.22 1.02
CA VAL A 43 -3.59 -1.13 0.97
C VAL A 43 -2.73 -1.97 0.03
N VAL A 44 -2.09 -2.99 0.58
CA VAL A 44 -1.44 -4.03 -0.21
C VAL A 44 -2.47 -5.12 -0.44
N ASN A 45 -2.95 -5.24 -1.69
CA ASN A 45 -4.10 -6.06 -2.04
C ASN A 45 -3.69 -7.37 -2.74
N GLN A 46 -4.55 -8.38 -2.68
CA GLN A 46 -4.36 -9.70 -3.32
C GLN A 46 -3.07 -10.42 -2.88
N SER A 47 -2.76 -10.35 -1.58
CA SER A 47 -1.57 -10.98 -1.02
C SER A 47 -1.76 -12.48 -0.81
N LEU A 48 -0.97 -13.29 -1.50
CA LEU A 48 -0.88 -14.72 -1.21
C LEU A 48 -0.31 -14.98 0.17
N LEU A 49 0.60 -14.12 0.66
CA LEU A 49 1.14 -14.23 2.01
C LEU A 49 0.02 -14.12 3.07
N ALA A 50 -0.95 -13.23 2.86
CA ALA A 50 -2.09 -13.07 3.76
C ALA A 50 -3.24 -14.06 3.50
N SER A 51 -3.23 -14.76 2.37
CA SER A 51 -4.35 -15.63 1.93
C SER A 51 -4.63 -16.83 2.82
N GLY A 52 -3.68 -17.26 3.66
CA GLY A 52 -3.82 -18.49 4.45
C GLY A 52 -3.94 -19.75 3.60
N THR A 53 -3.59 -19.69 2.32
CA THR A 53 -3.68 -20.82 1.39
C THR A 53 -2.89 -22.04 1.91
N PRO A 54 -3.45 -23.27 1.86
CA PRO A 54 -2.75 -24.47 2.30
C PRO A 54 -1.85 -25.07 1.21
N TYR A 55 -1.89 -24.55 -0.02
CA TYR A 55 -1.16 -25.10 -1.15
C TYR A 55 0.32 -24.70 -1.09
N PRO A 56 1.27 -25.64 -0.92
CA PRO A 56 2.67 -25.32 -0.65
C PRO A 56 3.31 -24.38 -1.68
N MET A 57 2.97 -24.57 -2.95
CA MET A 57 3.49 -23.75 -4.05
C MET A 57 2.98 -22.30 -4.00
N LEU A 58 1.75 -22.08 -3.55
CA LEU A 58 1.20 -20.73 -3.37
C LEU A 58 1.75 -20.07 -2.10
N CYS A 59 1.96 -20.83 -1.01
CA CYS A 59 2.65 -20.32 0.17
C CYS A 59 4.06 -19.83 -0.18
N GLN A 60 4.83 -20.65 -0.91
CA GLN A 60 6.16 -20.28 -1.38
C GLN A 60 6.10 -19.02 -2.24
N ARG A 61 5.14 -18.94 -3.17
CA ARG A 61 4.97 -17.74 -4.01
C ARG A 61 4.66 -16.49 -3.19
N GLY A 62 3.83 -16.61 -2.14
CA GLY A 62 3.54 -15.51 -1.21
C GLY A 62 4.78 -14.98 -0.48
N THR A 63 5.83 -15.78 -0.28
CA THR A 63 7.07 -15.27 0.35
C THR A 63 7.79 -14.21 -0.50
N TYR A 64 7.61 -14.21 -1.82
CA TYR A 64 8.19 -13.19 -2.70
C TYR A 64 7.57 -11.80 -2.51
N GLU A 65 6.41 -11.72 -1.85
CA GLU A 65 5.70 -10.47 -1.55
C GLU A 65 6.35 -9.70 -0.38
N VAL A 66 7.08 -10.39 0.50
CA VAL A 66 7.59 -9.84 1.77
C VAL A 66 8.42 -8.56 1.60
N PRO A 67 9.36 -8.46 0.64
CA PRO A 67 10.14 -7.23 0.46
C PRO A 67 9.25 -6.02 0.12
N PHE A 68 8.21 -6.23 -0.68
CA PHE A 68 7.30 -5.18 -1.13
C PHE A 68 6.32 -4.77 -0.03
N ILE A 69 5.80 -5.74 0.74
CA ILE A 69 4.98 -5.48 1.92
C ILE A 69 5.76 -4.66 2.95
N ARG A 70 7.02 -5.03 3.23
CA ARG A 70 7.90 -4.29 4.15
C ARG A 70 8.23 -2.91 3.63
N ARG A 71 8.50 -2.74 2.33
CA ARG A 71 8.72 -1.41 1.74
C ARG A 71 7.54 -0.49 2.04
N VAL A 72 6.30 -0.98 1.86
CA VAL A 72 5.10 -0.19 2.15
C VAL A 72 4.93 0.08 3.65
N ALA A 73 4.98 -0.96 4.49
CA ALA A 73 4.71 -0.86 5.92
C ALA A 73 5.80 -0.12 6.72
N ASP A 74 7.06 -0.26 6.32
CA ASP A 74 8.20 0.27 7.08
C ASP A 74 8.64 1.65 6.54
N THR A 75 8.37 1.95 5.26
CA THR A 75 8.89 3.18 4.61
C THR A 75 7.82 4.12 4.06
N LEU A 76 6.77 3.61 3.40
CA LEU A 76 5.86 4.45 2.61
C LEU A 76 4.62 4.92 3.37
N SER A 77 4.18 4.20 4.40
CA SER A 77 3.00 4.56 5.17
C SER A 77 3.05 4.14 6.63
N GLN A 78 2.44 4.97 7.49
CA GLN A 78 2.16 4.65 8.89
C GLN A 78 0.87 3.84 9.07
N ARG A 79 0.00 3.81 8.04
CA ARG A 79 -1.27 3.09 8.06
C ARG A 79 -1.32 2.17 6.85
N THR A 80 -1.07 0.89 7.08
CA THR A 80 -1.07 -0.13 6.03
C THR A 80 -2.06 -1.23 6.38
N ALA A 81 -2.89 -1.60 5.41
CA ALA A 81 -3.68 -2.82 5.43
C ALA A 81 -3.10 -3.84 4.45
N LEU A 82 -3.05 -5.11 4.85
CA LEU A 82 -2.68 -6.22 3.99
C LEU A 82 -3.92 -7.09 3.77
N ILE A 83 -4.33 -7.28 2.52
CA ILE A 83 -5.56 -7.97 2.13
C ILE A 83 -5.22 -9.16 1.23
N ALA A 84 -5.84 -10.31 1.51
CA ALA A 84 -5.76 -11.55 0.74
C ALA A 84 -6.51 -11.47 -0.59
#